data_AF-A0A4Q3A084-F1
#
_entry.id   AF-A0A4Q3A084-F1
#
_cell.length_a   1.000
_cell.length_b   1.000
_cell.length_c   1.000
_cell.angle_alpha   90.00
_cell.angle_beta   90.00
_cell.angle_gamma   90.00
#
_symmetry.space_group_name_H-M   'P 1'
#
loop_
_entity.id
_entity.type
_entity.pdbx_description
1 polymer ?
#
loop_
_entity_poly.entity_id
_entity_poly.type
_entity_poly.pdbx_seq_one_letter_code
_entity_poly.pdbx_strand_id
1 'polypeptide(L)'
;MTIEILLLSIEGSLAIGVAVGLLLGISDPKPKLGCVLLLAVPVAMVVFVSWWQGQHPENLRSTSGLDFVFAPLWPSIGATGGHFAGKWLRSLFDKPI
;
A
#
# COMPACT_ATOMS: atom_id res chain seq x y z
N MET A 1 0.68 -0.28 18.27
CA MET A 1 1.36 1.02 18.45
C MET A 1 2.33 1.38 17.33
N THR A 2 3.47 0.69 17.13
CA THR A 2 4.48 1.14 16.12
C THR A 2 3.99 1.09 14.68
N ILE A 3 3.28 0.02 14.29
CA ILE A 3 2.76 -0.15 12.92
C ILE A 3 1.62 0.83 12.63
N GLU A 4 0.77 1.13 13.61
CA GLU A 4 -0.33 2.09 13.45
C GLU A 4 0.22 3.49 13.21
N ILE A 5 1.22 3.93 13.97
CA ILE A 5 1.88 5.23 13.77
C ILE A 5 2.49 5.30 12.37
N LEU A 6 3.12 4.20 11.92
CA LEU A 6 3.71 4.12 10.59
C LEU A 6 2.65 4.22 9.48
N LEU A 7 1.53 3.51 9.63
CA LEU A 7 0.41 3.50 8.67
C LEU A 7 -0.38 4.82 8.64
N LEU A 8 -0.49 5.51 9.77
CA LEU A 8 -1.18 6.80 9.87
C LEU A 8 -0.30 7.96 9.36
N SER A 9 1.02 7.77 9.33
CA SER A 9 1.95 8.73 8.74
C SER A 9 1.99 8.63 7.21
N ILE A 10 2.13 9.77 6.52
CA ILE A 10 2.26 9.81 5.06
C ILE A 10 3.53 9.07 4.61
N GLU A 11 4.67 9.38 5.23
CA GLU A 11 5.97 8.80 4.88
C GLU A 11 6.00 7.29 5.13
N GLY A 12 5.47 6.84 6.28
CA GLY A 12 5.43 5.43 6.64
C GLY A 12 4.45 4.62 5.81
N SER A 13 3.25 5.14 5.52
CA SER A 13 2.30 4.48 4.63
C SER A 13 2.83 4.38 3.20
N LEU A 14 3.50 5.42 2.70
CA LEU A 14 4.20 5.38 1.42
C LEU A 14 5.31 4.31 1.42
N ALA A 15 6.15 4.26 2.47
CA ALA A 15 7.24 3.29 2.58
C ALA A 15 6.74 1.85 2.64
N ILE A 16 5.69 1.57 3.44
CA ILE A 16 5.03 0.26 3.48
C ILE A 16 4.46 -0.08 2.11
N GLY A 17 3.77 0.86 1.47
CA GLY A 17 3.27 0.71 0.11
C GLY A 17 4.38 0.27 -0.84
N VAL A 18 5.49 1.02 -0.89
CA VAL A 18 6.66 0.69 -1.73
C VAL A 18 7.19 -0.70 -1.45
N ALA A 19 7.36 -1.08 -0.18
CA ALA A 19 7.86 -2.40 0.19
C ALA A 19 6.93 -3.52 -0.30
N VAL A 20 5.63 -3.39 -0.09
CA VAL A 20 4.63 -4.36 -0.57
C VAL A 20 4.63 -4.43 -2.09
N GLY A 21 4.60 -3.28 -2.77
CA GLY A 21 4.66 -3.19 -4.21
C GLY A 21 5.89 -3.89 -4.79
N LEU A 22 7.06 -3.63 -4.21
CA LEU A 22 8.33 -4.19 -4.65
C LEU A 22 8.36 -5.72 -4.52
N LEU A 23 7.87 -6.26 -3.40
CA LEU A 23 7.72 -7.70 -3.21
C LEU A 23 6.81 -8.33 -4.27
N LEU A 24 5.68 -7.70 -4.58
CA LEU A 24 4.75 -8.16 -5.61
C LEU A 24 5.39 -8.09 -7.01
N GLY A 25 6.09 -7.00 -7.34
CA GLY A 25 6.72 -6.79 -8.63
C GLY A 25 7.87 -7.76 -8.93
N ILE A 26 8.61 -8.18 -7.89
CA ILE A 26 9.66 -9.21 -8.02
C ILE A 26 9.02 -10.59 -8.15
N SER A 27 8.02 -10.91 -7.33
CA SER A 27 7.47 -12.26 -7.23
C SER A 27 6.63 -12.67 -8.43
N ASP A 28 5.92 -11.73 -9.07
CA ASP A 28 4.89 -12.05 -10.06
C ASP A 28 5.37 -11.90 -11.52
N PRO A 29 5.52 -13.00 -12.28
CA PRO A 29 5.87 -12.94 -13.71
C PRO A 29 4.71 -12.44 -14.58
N LYS A 30 3.45 -12.49 -14.09
CA LYS A 30 2.27 -12.26 -14.93
C LYS A 30 1.74 -10.83 -14.74
N PRO A 31 1.68 -10.00 -15.81
CA PRO A 31 1.30 -8.61 -15.68
C PRO A 31 -0.14 -8.37 -15.19
N LYS A 32 -1.08 -9.27 -15.51
CA LYS A 32 -2.48 -9.15 -15.12
C LYS A 32 -2.72 -9.49 -13.64
N LEU A 33 -1.91 -10.39 -13.07
CA LEU A 33 -2.08 -10.85 -11.70
C LEU A 33 -1.55 -9.78 -10.71
N GLY A 34 -0.45 -9.11 -11.05
CA GLY A 34 0.11 -8.00 -10.27
C GLY A 34 -0.87 -6.84 -10.04
N CYS A 35 -1.68 -6.46 -11.04
CA CYS A 35 -2.68 -5.40 -10.86
C CYS A 35 -3.80 -5.82 -9.89
N VAL A 36 -4.22 -7.08 -9.92
CA VAL A 36 -5.24 -7.60 -8.99
C VAL A 36 -4.68 -7.66 -7.57
N LEU A 37 -3.42 -8.08 -7.41
CA LEU A 37 -2.75 -8.10 -6.11
C LEU A 37 -2.55 -6.70 -5.54
N LEU A 38 -2.30 -5.69 -6.38
CA LEU A 38 -2.20 -4.29 -5.94
C LEU A 38 -3.53 -3.75 -5.39
N LEU A 39 -4.70 -4.26 -5.80
CA LEU A 39 -5.98 -3.87 -5.22
C LEU A 39 -6.13 -4.31 -3.75
N ALA A 40 -5.36 -5.30 -3.30
CA ALA A 40 -5.37 -5.68 -1.89
C ALA A 40 -4.86 -4.54 -0.98
N VAL A 41 -3.99 -3.67 -1.47
CA VAL A 41 -3.41 -2.55 -0.70
C VAL A 41 -4.49 -1.54 -0.27
N PRO A 42 -5.27 -0.93 -1.18
CA PRO A 42 -6.32 0.01 -0.77
C PRO A 42 -7.45 -0.68 0.01
N VAL A 43 -7.80 -1.92 -0.32
CA VAL A 43 -8.83 -2.67 0.43
C VAL A 43 -8.39 -2.92 1.88
N ALA A 44 -7.16 -3.36 2.09
CA ALA A 44 -6.61 -3.56 3.44
C ALA A 44 -6.57 -2.25 4.23
N MET A 45 -6.24 -1.13 3.58
CA MET A 45 -6.19 0.17 4.24
C MET A 45 -7.60 0.67 4.64
N VAL A 46 -8.62 0.45 3.81
CA VAL A 46 -10.02 0.77 4.16
C VAL A 46 -10.48 -0.02 5.38
N VAL A 47 -10.17 -1.33 5.42
CA VAL A 47 -10.48 -2.19 6.58
C VAL A 47 -9.73 -1.70 7.83
N PHE A 48 -8.45 -1.34 7.69
CA PHE A 48 -7.66 -0.78 8.78
C PHE A 48 -8.26 0.52 9.32
N VAL A 49 -8.65 1.47 8.46
CA VAL A 49 -9.27 2.73 8.88
C VAL A 49 -10.57 2.48 9.61
N SER A 50 -11.43 1.60 9.08
CA SER A 50 -12.71 1.25 9.73
C SER A 50 -12.50 0.65 11.12
N TRP A 51 -11.55 -0.28 11.24
CA TRP A 51 -11.20 -0.91 12.51
C TRP A 51 -10.59 0.10 13.50
N TRP A 52 -9.64 0.91 13.04
CA TRP A 52 -8.94 1.89 13.87
C TRP A 52 -9.86 2.99 14.38
N GLN A 53 -10.75 3.53 13.53
CA GLN A 53 -11.76 4.51 13.94
C GLN A 53 -12.77 3.92 14.93
N GLY A 54 -13.10 2.62 14.81
CA GLY A 54 -13.96 1.93 15.78
C GLY A 54 -13.34 1.80 17.17
N GLN A 55 -12.02 1.79 17.27
CA GLN A 55 -11.28 1.77 18.55
C GLN A 55 -11.02 3.17 19.12
N HIS A 56 -11.10 4.22 18.29
CA HIS A 56 -10.78 5.61 18.66
C HIS A 56 -11.91 6.57 18.32
N PRO A 57 -13.12 6.40 18.91
CA PRO A 57 -14.29 7.23 18.60
C PRO A 57 -14.08 8.72 18.93
N GLU A 58 -13.18 9.04 19.86
CA GLU A 58 -12.80 10.41 20.20
C GLU A 58 -12.13 11.17 19.06
N ASN A 59 -11.57 10.45 18.08
CA ASN A 59 -10.91 11.03 16.92
C ASN A 59 -11.86 11.21 15.72
N LEU A 60 -13.13 10.81 15.85
CA LEU A 60 -14.13 11.01 14.80
C LEU A 60 -14.47 12.50 14.64
N ARG A 61 -14.37 12.97 13.40
CA ARG A 61 -14.65 14.34 12.98
C ARG A 61 -15.60 14.33 11.80
N SER A 62 -16.19 15.48 11.47
CA SER A 62 -17.00 15.63 10.25
C SER A 62 -16.23 15.28 8.97
N THR A 63 -14.89 15.31 9.02
CA THR A 63 -14.00 14.95 7.92
C THR A 63 -13.54 13.48 7.94
N SER A 64 -13.97 12.65 8.90
CA SER A 64 -13.49 11.26 9.00
C SER A 64 -13.87 10.36 7.82
N GLY A 65 -14.87 10.76 7.02
CA GLY A 65 -15.17 10.10 5.74
C GLY A 65 -14.05 10.26 4.71
N LEU A 66 -13.27 11.35 4.80
CA LEU A 66 -12.15 11.61 3.89
C LEU A 66 -10.97 10.65 4.12
N ASP A 67 -10.84 10.12 5.33
CA ASP A 67 -9.77 9.17 5.68
C ASP A 67 -9.87 7.88 4.85
N PHE A 68 -11.08 7.46 4.47
CA PHE A 68 -11.29 6.30 3.59
C PHE A 68 -10.81 6.52 2.15
N VAL A 69 -10.54 7.76 1.75
CA VAL A 69 -10.02 8.10 0.43
C VAL A 69 -8.52 8.39 0.51
N PHE A 70 -8.12 9.23 1.48
CA PHE A 70 -6.74 9.71 1.58
C PHE A 70 -5.80 8.72 2.26
N ALA A 71 -6.27 7.92 3.22
CA ALA A 71 -5.41 6.95 3.89
C ALA A 71 -4.99 5.80 2.96
N PRO A 72 -5.86 5.26 2.07
CA PRO A 72 -5.44 4.30 1.04
C PRO A 72 -4.59 4.89 -0.08
N LEU A 73 -4.68 6.19 -0.34
CA LEU A 73 -4.02 6.86 -1.47
C LEU A 73 -2.50 6.71 -1.43
N TRP A 74 -1.89 7.12 -0.32
CA TRP A 74 -0.44 7.09 -0.12
C TRP A 74 0.19 5.69 -0.24
N PRO A 75 -0.30 4.66 0.47
CA PRO A 75 0.24 3.31 0.32
C PRO A 75 -0.02 2.74 -1.08
N SER A 76 -1.10 3.12 -1.76
CA SER A 76 -1.37 2.66 -3.14
C SER A 76 -0.40 3.28 -4.15
N ILE A 77 -0.08 4.57 -4.01
CA ILE A 77 0.96 5.24 -4.82
C ILE A 77 2.31 4.56 -4.57
N GLY A 78 2.66 4.35 -3.30
CA GLY A 78 3.87 3.63 -2.91
C GLY A 78 3.92 2.24 -3.54
N ALA A 79 2.84 1.46 -3.44
CA ALA A 79 2.76 0.11 -3.98
C ALA A 79 2.87 0.07 -5.50
N THR A 80 2.28 1.04 -6.20
CA THR A 80 2.41 1.16 -7.65
C THR A 80 3.86 1.43 -8.06
N GLY A 81 4.50 2.40 -7.40
CA GLY A 81 5.91 2.73 -7.64
C GLY A 81 6.86 1.58 -7.30
N GLY A 82 6.65 0.95 -6.15
CA GLY A 82 7.40 -0.22 -5.71
C GLY A 82 7.24 -1.39 -6.67
N HIS A 83 6.03 -1.66 -7.15
CA HIS A 83 5.77 -2.74 -8.11
C HIS A 83 6.46 -2.50 -9.44
N PHE A 84 6.45 -1.26 -9.94
CA PHE A 84 7.20 -0.91 -11.15
C PHE A 84 8.71 -1.11 -10.95
N ALA A 85 9.26 -0.62 -9.83
CA ALA A 85 10.66 -0.82 -9.48
C ALA A 85 11.04 -2.29 -9.32
N GLY A 86 10.18 -3.10 -8.67
CA GLY A 86 10.38 -4.53 -8.48
C GLY A 86 10.39 -5.30 -9.81
N LYS A 87 9.49 -4.95 -10.74
CA LYS A 87 9.50 -5.49 -12.10
C LYS A 87 10.75 -5.12 -12.88
N TRP A 88 11.19 -3.87 -12.78
CA TRP A 88 12.41 -3.41 -13.42
C TRP A 88 13.62 -4.16 -12.87
N LEU A 89 13.72 -4.28 -11.54
CA LEU A 89 14.78 -5.02 -10.86
C LEU A 89 14.80 -6.48 -11.33
N ARG A 90 13.65 -7.17 -11.34
CA ARG A 90 13.53 -8.52 -11.86
C ARG A 90 14.03 -8.63 -13.30
N SER A 91 13.66 -7.68 -14.17
CA SER A 91 14.10 -7.66 -15.56
C SER A 91 15.63 -7.52 -15.73
N LEU A 92 16.34 -6.95 -14.75
CA LEU A 92 17.80 -6.90 -14.75
C LEU A 92 18.41 -8.28 -14.47
N PHE A 93 17.77 -9.08 -13.62
CA PHE A 93 18.20 -10.45 -13.29
C PHE A 93 17.76 -11.49 -14.33
N ASP A 94 16.65 -11.26 -15.05
CA ASP A 94 16.14 -12.15 -16.10
C ASP A 94 16.86 -11.97 -17.47
N LYS A 95 17.85 -11.08 -17.59
CA LYS A 95 18.66 -10.96 -18.82
C LYS A 95 19.62 -12.16 -18.94
N PRO A 96 19.55 -12.98 -20.01
CA PRO A 96 20.59 -13.96 -20.28
C PRO A 96 21.90 -13.23 -20.61
N ILE A 97 23.00 -13.72 -20.03
CA ILE A 97 24.37 -13.43 -20.46
C ILE A 97 24.53 -13.86 -21.92
#